data_AF-F7XCJ7-F1
#
_entry.id   AF-F7XCJ7-F1
#
_cell.length_a   1.000
_cell.length_b   1.000
_cell.length_c   1.000
_cell.angle_alpha   90.00
_cell.angle_beta   90.00
_cell.angle_gamma   90.00
#
_symmetry.space_group_name_H-M   'P 1'
#
loop_
_entity.id
_entity.type
_entity.pdbx_description
1 polymer ?
#
loop_
_entity_poly.entity_id
_entity_poly.type
_entity_poly.pdbx_seq_one_letter_code
_entity_poly.pdbx_strand_id
1 'polypeptide(L)'
;MAEDDPFELSRFVAAQDLVFETVLAELRAGRKETRWMWFIFPQLRALGRSPTANFYGIGSIEEARAYLPWTQVQSNLDPKRFTVRTVPALLAKASAWEEYCDGQRPHEQAIKRLGKHKAAA
;
A
#
# COMPACT_ATOMS: atom_id res chain seq x y z
N MET A 1 -26.84 -15.60 0.24
CA MET A 1 -26.35 -14.21 0.16
C MET A 1 -25.04 -14.26 -0.63
N ALA A 2 -25.13 -14.11 -1.96
CA ALA A 2 -23.99 -14.24 -2.87
C ALA A 2 -24.18 -13.38 -4.15
N GLU A 3 -25.11 -12.41 -4.13
CA GLU A 3 -25.34 -11.52 -5.29
C GLU A 3 -24.53 -10.22 -5.20
N ASP A 4 -24.15 -9.77 -4.00
CA ASP A 4 -23.46 -8.49 -3.79
C ASP A 4 -21.92 -8.55 -3.83
N ASP A 5 -21.31 -9.74 -3.82
CA ASP A 5 -19.84 -9.91 -3.84
C ASP A 5 -19.39 -10.98 -4.86
N PRO A 6 -19.59 -10.74 -6.17
CA PRO A 6 -19.30 -11.72 -7.23
C PRO A 6 -17.80 -12.07 -7.35
N PHE A 7 -16.91 -11.31 -6.71
CA PHE A 7 -15.47 -11.53 -6.71
C PHE A 7 -14.91 -11.97 -5.36
N GLU A 8 -15.75 -12.23 -4.37
CA GLU A 8 -15.36 -12.60 -3.00
C GLU A 8 -14.37 -11.60 -2.36
N LEU A 9 -14.56 -10.29 -2.59
CA LEU A 9 -13.72 -9.21 -2.07
C LEU A 9 -13.71 -9.14 -0.54
N SER A 10 -14.75 -9.67 0.11
CA SER A 10 -14.81 -9.86 1.56
C SER A 10 -13.59 -10.58 2.14
N ARG A 11 -12.90 -11.44 1.36
CA ARG A 11 -11.65 -12.09 1.78
C ARG A 11 -10.53 -11.10 2.07
N PHE A 12 -10.48 -9.98 1.36
CA PHE A 12 -9.50 -8.93 1.61
C PHE A 12 -9.83 -8.17 2.88
N VAL A 13 -11.09 -7.74 3.03
CA VAL A 13 -11.56 -7.00 4.21
C VAL A 13 -11.28 -7.81 5.48
N ALA A 14 -11.67 -9.07 5.50
CA ALA A 14 -11.44 -9.97 6.64
C ALA A 14 -9.95 -10.11 7.00
N ALA A 15 -9.06 -10.16 6.01
CA ALA A 15 -7.62 -10.23 6.24
C ALA A 15 -7.03 -8.89 6.70
N GLN A 16 -7.53 -7.78 6.16
CA GLN A 16 -7.08 -6.43 6.48
C GLN A 16 -7.48 -6.02 7.90
N ASP A 17 -8.72 -6.29 8.31
CA ASP A 17 -9.25 -5.93 9.63
C ASP A 17 -8.36 -6.43 10.78
N LEU A 18 -7.72 -7.58 10.60
CA LEU A 18 -6.85 -8.18 11.62
C LEU A 18 -5.49 -7.49 11.77
N VAL A 19 -5.02 -6.74 10.76
CA VAL A 19 -3.65 -6.21 10.72
C VAL A 19 -3.57 -4.73 10.33
N PHE A 20 -4.69 -4.06 10.09
CA PHE A 20 -4.72 -2.72 9.51
C PHE A 20 -3.91 -1.71 10.34
N GLU A 21 -4.04 -1.74 11.67
CA GLU A 21 -3.27 -0.87 12.55
C GLU A 21 -1.76 -1.13 12.46
N THR A 22 -1.35 -2.40 12.37
CA THR A 22 0.05 -2.78 12.19
C THR A 22 0.59 -2.30 10.85
N VAL A 23 -0.20 -2.44 9.78
CA VAL A 23 0.15 -1.96 8.44
C VAL A 23 0.37 -0.44 8.46
N LEU A 24 -0.54 0.32 9.07
CA LEU A 24 -0.40 1.77 9.18
C LEU A 24 0.84 2.18 9.98
N ALA A 25 1.14 1.47 11.07
CA ALA A 25 2.34 1.73 11.86
C ALA A 25 3.63 1.49 11.04
N GLU A 26 3.71 0.36 10.34
CA GLU A 26 4.86 0.00 9.50
C GLU A 26 5.05 0.96 8.32
N LEU A 27 3.96 1.35 7.65
CA LEU A 27 4.00 2.33 6.57
C LEU A 27 4.46 3.70 7.06
N ARG A 28 3.97 4.17 8.22
CA ARG A 28 4.42 5.44 8.83
C ARG A 28 5.88 5.39 9.27
N ALA A 29 6.35 4.22 9.70
CA ALA A 29 7.76 3.99 10.02
C ALA A 29 8.66 3.85 8.78
N GLY A 30 8.07 3.75 7.57
CA GLY A 30 8.79 3.57 6.32
C GLY A 30 9.46 2.21 6.18
N ARG A 31 9.07 1.22 6.99
CA ARG A 31 9.67 -0.11 7.01
C ARG A 31 8.60 -1.17 7.19
N LYS A 32 8.47 -2.03 6.18
CA LYS A 32 7.62 -3.20 6.23
C LYS A 32 8.32 -4.34 6.98
N GLU A 33 7.66 -4.91 7.97
CA GLU A 33 8.18 -5.96 8.85
C GLU A 33 7.30 -7.21 8.83
N THR A 34 5.97 -7.06 8.79
CA THR A 34 5.04 -8.20 8.86
C THR A 34 4.44 -8.60 7.50
N ARG A 35 3.64 -9.67 7.48
CA ARG A 35 3.21 -10.40 6.27
C ARG A 35 1.81 -9.96 5.80
N TRP A 36 1.71 -8.78 5.18
CA TRP A 36 0.42 -8.23 4.72
C TRP A 36 0.37 -7.79 3.25
N MET A 37 1.48 -7.93 2.51
CA MET A 37 1.57 -7.40 1.14
C MET A 37 0.47 -7.94 0.23
N TRP A 38 0.18 -9.24 0.29
CA TRP A 38 -0.76 -9.90 -0.63
C TRP A 38 -2.17 -9.33 -0.61
N PHE A 39 -2.65 -8.84 0.52
CA PHE A 39 -4.04 -8.40 0.68
C PHE A 39 -4.18 -6.90 0.97
N ILE A 40 -3.08 -6.17 1.24
CA ILE A 40 -3.06 -4.70 1.27
C ILE A 40 -2.70 -4.12 -0.12
N PHE A 41 -1.73 -4.72 -0.80
CA PHE A 41 -1.33 -4.34 -2.16
C PHE A 41 -1.33 -5.59 -3.05
N PRO A 42 -2.51 -6.10 -3.41
CA PRO A 42 -2.63 -7.33 -4.17
C PRO A 42 -2.04 -7.17 -5.57
N GLN A 43 -1.45 -8.26 -6.08
CA GLN A 43 -0.92 -8.36 -7.43
C GLN A 43 -1.83 -9.20 -8.32
N LEU A 44 -1.55 -9.23 -9.63
CA LEU A 44 -2.21 -10.17 -10.53
C LEU A 44 -1.91 -11.61 -10.11
N ARG A 45 -2.95 -12.46 -10.11
CA ARG A 45 -2.86 -13.87 -9.72
C ARG A 45 -1.77 -14.62 -10.48
N ALA A 46 -1.64 -14.34 -11.78
CA ALA A 46 -0.64 -14.95 -12.65
C ALA A 46 0.83 -14.68 -12.27
N LEU A 47 1.10 -13.66 -11.44
CA LEU A 47 2.46 -13.34 -10.96
C LEU A 47 2.86 -14.14 -9.73
N GLY A 48 1.89 -14.72 -9.00
CA GLY A 48 2.09 -15.47 -7.78
C GLY A 48 2.40 -16.95 -8.04
N ARG A 49 3.32 -17.52 -7.25
CA ARG A 49 3.56 -18.98 -7.24
C ARG A 49 3.16 -19.64 -5.92
N SER A 50 2.98 -18.87 -4.85
CA SER A 50 2.57 -19.40 -3.55
C SER A 50 1.04 -19.52 -3.45
N PRO A 51 0.52 -20.43 -2.61
CA PRO A 51 -0.92 -20.53 -2.37
C PRO A 51 -1.54 -19.20 -1.90
N THR A 52 -0.85 -18.45 -1.02
CA THR A 52 -1.30 -17.14 -0.54
C THR A 52 -1.36 -16.09 -1.65
N ALA A 53 -0.36 -16.08 -2.55
CA ALA A 53 -0.34 -15.16 -3.68
C ALA A 53 -1.42 -15.50 -4.72
N ASN A 54 -1.78 -16.78 -4.86
CA ASN A 54 -2.90 -17.20 -5.70
C ASN A 54 -4.25 -16.82 -5.07
N PHE A 55 -4.42 -17.05 -3.76
CA PHE A 55 -5.65 -16.77 -3.04
C PHE A 55 -6.01 -15.27 -3.01
N TYR A 56 -5.04 -14.41 -2.71
CA TYR A 56 -5.24 -12.95 -2.71
C TYR A 56 -4.92 -12.29 -4.07
N GLY A 57 -4.54 -13.07 -5.07
CA GLY A 57 -4.24 -12.56 -6.39
C GLY A 57 -5.50 -12.13 -7.14
N ILE A 58 -5.46 -10.95 -7.75
CA ILE A 58 -6.53 -10.43 -8.61
C ILE A 58 -6.53 -11.21 -9.93
N GLY A 59 -7.68 -11.80 -10.28
CA GLY A 59 -7.85 -12.69 -11.42
C GLY A 59 -8.28 -11.98 -12.71
N SER A 60 -8.91 -10.81 -12.64
CA SER A 60 -9.36 -10.06 -13.81
C SER A 60 -9.34 -8.55 -13.62
N ILE A 61 -9.57 -7.81 -14.71
CA ILE A 61 -9.67 -6.34 -14.65
C ILE A 61 -10.96 -5.87 -13.98
N GLU A 62 -12.05 -6.63 -14.10
CA GLU A 62 -13.33 -6.38 -13.44
C GLU A 62 -13.17 -6.53 -11.92
N GLU A 63 -12.48 -7.57 -11.47
CA GLU A 63 -12.13 -7.75 -10.05
C GLU A 63 -11.25 -6.60 -9.55
N ALA A 64 -10.24 -6.18 -10.32
CA ALA A 64 -9.40 -5.04 -9.94
C ALA A 64 -10.21 -3.74 -9.77
N ARG A 65 -11.18 -3.49 -10.66
CA ARG A 65 -12.08 -2.32 -10.59
C ARG A 65 -13.03 -2.39 -9.41
N ALA A 66 -13.47 -3.60 -9.05
CA ALA A 66 -14.33 -3.82 -7.89
C ALA A 66 -13.55 -3.69 -6.57
N TYR A 67 -12.30 -4.16 -6.53
CA TYR A 67 -11.43 -4.08 -5.35
C TYR A 67 -11.10 -2.64 -4.94
N LEU A 68 -10.75 -1.78 -5.91
CA LEU A 68 -10.45 -0.37 -5.67
C LEU A 68 -11.25 0.51 -6.64
N PRO A 69 -12.49 0.88 -6.28
CA PRO A 69 -13.26 1.80 -7.09
C PRO A 69 -12.54 3.14 -7.16
N TRP A 70 -12.46 3.69 -8.37
CA TRP A 70 -11.66 4.90 -8.63
C TRP A 70 -12.06 6.10 -7.78
N THR A 71 -13.31 6.17 -7.36
CA THR A 71 -13.85 7.21 -6.45
C THR A 71 -13.21 7.20 -5.06
N GLN A 72 -12.57 6.09 -4.65
CA GLN A 72 -11.88 5.96 -3.36
C GLN A 72 -10.39 6.29 -3.44
N VAL A 73 -9.84 6.47 -4.64
CA VAL A 73 -8.44 6.89 -4.84
C VAL A 73 -8.34 8.40 -4.62
N GLN A 74 -7.20 8.88 -4.11
CA GLN A 74 -6.94 10.31 -3.96
C GLN A 74 -7.31 11.06 -5.24
N SER A 75 -8.05 12.17 -5.09
CA SER A 75 -8.65 12.93 -6.20
C SER A 75 -7.65 13.48 -7.22
N ASN A 76 -6.36 13.56 -6.86
CA ASN A 76 -5.28 14.04 -7.72
C ASN A 76 -4.50 12.92 -8.42
N LEU A 77 -4.73 11.64 -8.09
CA LEU A 77 -4.34 10.55 -8.97
C LEU A 77 -5.36 10.54 -10.11
N ASP A 78 -4.90 10.58 -11.36
CA ASP A 78 -5.70 10.40 -12.59
C ASP A 78 -5.14 9.13 -13.28
N PRO A 79 -5.94 8.09 -13.55
CA PRO A 79 -5.41 6.82 -14.03
C PRO A 79 -4.99 6.91 -15.50
N LYS A 80 -5.40 7.97 -16.22
CA LYS A 80 -4.91 8.29 -17.56
C LYS A 80 -3.59 9.06 -17.51
N ARG A 81 -3.35 9.79 -16.42
CA ARG A 81 -2.13 10.58 -16.22
C ARG A 81 -0.98 9.75 -15.68
N PHE A 82 -1.23 8.86 -14.72
CA PHE A 82 -0.22 8.04 -14.05
C PHE A 82 -0.30 6.57 -14.48
N THR A 83 0.25 6.28 -15.66
CA THR A 83 0.34 4.92 -16.23
C THR A 83 1.79 4.47 -16.31
N VAL A 84 2.04 3.16 -16.38
CA VAL A 84 3.41 2.62 -16.60
C VAL A 84 4.09 3.25 -17.83
N ARG A 85 3.33 3.60 -18.87
CA ARG A 85 3.85 4.24 -20.08
C ARG A 85 4.21 5.71 -19.90
N THR A 86 3.50 6.43 -19.02
CA THR A 86 3.76 7.85 -18.76
C THR A 86 4.81 8.04 -17.65
N VAL A 87 5.03 7.03 -16.81
CA VAL A 87 6.00 7.06 -15.70
C VAL A 87 7.39 7.54 -16.11
N PRO A 88 8.03 7.06 -17.20
CA PRO A 88 9.37 7.53 -17.56
C PRO A 88 9.43 9.05 -17.82
N ALA A 89 8.44 9.59 -18.55
CA ALA A 89 8.37 11.02 -18.85
C ALA A 89 8.01 11.88 -17.63
N LEU A 90 7.24 11.31 -16.69
CA LEU A 90 6.92 11.96 -15.42
C LEU A 90 8.13 11.99 -14.48
N LEU A 91 8.86 10.88 -14.35
CA LEU A 91 10.07 10.79 -13.54
C LEU A 91 11.16 11.74 -14.03
N ALA A 92 11.33 11.89 -15.35
CA ALA A 92 12.29 12.83 -15.93
C ALA A 92 12.02 14.31 -15.55
N LYS A 93 10.81 14.63 -15.09
CA LYS A 93 10.39 15.99 -14.69
C LYS A 93 10.17 16.12 -13.18
N ALA A 94 10.29 15.03 -12.44
CA ALA A 94 9.95 14.99 -11.03
C ALA A 94 11.17 15.38 -10.18
N SER A 95 11.09 16.51 -9.50
CA SER A 95 12.10 16.94 -8.50
C SER A 95 11.76 16.50 -7.07
N ALA A 96 10.59 15.87 -6.86
CA ALA A 96 10.01 15.59 -5.55
C ALA A 96 10.89 14.71 -4.61
N TRP A 97 11.97 14.14 -5.12
CA TRP A 97 12.89 13.26 -4.39
C TRP A 97 14.37 13.49 -4.70
N GLU A 98 14.73 14.56 -5.42
CA GLU A 98 16.14 14.83 -5.80
C GLU A 98 17.04 14.95 -4.57
N GLU A 99 16.56 15.60 -3.51
CA GLU A 99 17.28 15.83 -2.27
C GLU A 99 16.98 14.76 -1.20
N TYR A 100 16.31 13.66 -1.56
CA TYR A 100 15.89 12.65 -0.58
C TYR A 100 17.09 12.07 0.20
N CYS A 101 18.20 11.83 -0.50
CA CYS A 101 19.45 11.36 0.10
C CYS A 101 20.10 12.43 1.00
N ASP A 102 19.98 13.71 0.66
CA ASP A 102 20.51 14.83 1.45
C ASP A 102 19.70 15.07 2.74
N GLY A 103 18.46 14.57 2.77
CA GLY A 103 17.58 14.55 3.94
C GLY A 103 18.02 13.57 5.05
N GLN A 104 19.08 12.79 4.86
CA GLN A 104 19.58 11.85 5.87
C GLN A 104 20.03 12.60 7.14
N ARG A 105 19.30 12.42 8.25
CA ARG A 105 19.65 13.01 9.56
C ARG A 105 19.85 11.93 10.63
N PRO A 106 20.81 12.12 11.56
CA PRO A 106 20.97 11.23 12.71
C PRO A 106 19.68 11.11 13.54
N HIS A 107 19.28 9.87 13.86
CA HIS A 107 18.03 9.60 14.60
C HIS A 107 18.11 9.89 16.11
N GLU A 108 19.27 10.29 16.65
CA GLU A 108 19.48 10.51 18.09
C GLU A 108 18.47 11.47 18.72
N GLN A 109 18.19 12.60 18.06
CA GLN A 109 17.25 13.58 18.59
C GLN A 109 15.81 13.06 18.59
N ALA A 110 15.43 12.27 17.58
CA ALA A 110 14.12 11.62 17.52
C ALA A 110 13.96 10.57 18.64
N ILE A 111 15.00 9.76 18.87
CA ILE A 111 15.05 8.77 19.96
C ILE A 111 14.92 9.45 21.33
N LYS A 112 15.66 10.55 21.58
CA LYS A 112 15.55 11.34 22.82
C LYS A 112 14.14 11.88 23.05
N ARG A 113 13.44 12.33 22.00
CA ARG A 113 12.06 12.85 22.10
C ARG A 113 11.08 11.72 22.46
N LEU A 114 11.22 10.55 21.85
CA LEU A 114 10.39 9.37 22.18
C LEU A 114 10.59 8.92 23.63
N GLY A 115 11.83 8.91 24.13
CA GLY A 115 12.12 8.56 25.52
C GLY A 115 11.50 9.51 26.55
N LYS A 116 11.43 10.81 26.24
CA LYS A 116 10.79 11.81 27.12
C LYS A 116 9.28 11.60 27.25
N HIS A 117 8.61 11.19 26.18
CA HIS A 117 7.17 10.89 26.23
C HIS A 117 6.86 9.62 27.02
N LYS A 118 7.78 8.65 27.06
CA LYS A 118 7.65 7.42 27.87
C LYS A 118 7.90 7.63 29.37
N ALA A 119 8.53 8.75 29.75
CA ALA A 119 8.82 9.09 31.15
C ALA A 119 7.77 10.05 31.76
N ALA A 120 6.85 10.58 30.95
CA ALA A 120 5.79 11.51 31.36
C ALA A 120 4.39 10.88 31.37
N ALA A 121 4.29 9.57 31.12
CA ALA A 121 3.10 8.73 31.22
C ALA A 121 3.34 7.64 32.26
#